data_AF-A0A6P0VZN7-F1
#
_entry.id   AF-A0A6P0VZN7-F1
#
_cell.length_a   1.000
_cell.length_b   1.000
_cell.length_c   1.000
_cell.angle_alpha   90.00
_cell.angle_beta   90.00
_cell.angle_gamma   90.00
#
_symmetry.space_group_name_H-M   'P 1'
#
loop_
_entity.id
_entity.type
_entity.pdbx_description
1 polymer ?
#
loop_
_entity_poly.entity_id
_entity_poly.type
_entity_poly.pdbx_seq_one_letter_code
_entity_poly.pdbx_strand_id
1 'polypeptide(L)'
;MHPFNSEKKSINLKQSDSNYVSGEELRQFALDNQLIKLGLLLAQTWRDNHPDAQPGSETDLDECTLAVAIEMTIAGEAVGGPMGALISKGAGVNAACVACRKVL
;
A
#
# COMPACT_ATOMS: atom_id res chain seq x y z
N MET A 1 -23.18 -61.81 14.28
CA MET A 1 -22.34 -60.59 14.28
C MET A 1 -22.37 -60.02 12.87
N HIS A 2 -23.19 -58.99 12.64
CA HIS A 2 -23.21 -58.25 11.38
C HIS A 2 -22.33 -57.01 11.52
N PRO A 3 -21.41 -56.72 10.59
CA PRO A 3 -20.69 -55.46 10.61
C PRO A 3 -21.61 -54.34 10.11
N PHE A 4 -21.72 -53.27 10.91
CA PHE A 4 -22.39 -52.03 10.56
C PHE A 4 -21.67 -51.35 9.40
N ASN A 5 -22.33 -51.24 8.25
CA ASN A 5 -21.90 -50.38 7.14
C ASN A 5 -22.29 -48.93 7.49
N SER A 6 -21.34 -48.14 7.97
CA SER A 6 -21.54 -46.70 8.16
C SER A 6 -21.31 -46.01 6.82
N GLU A 7 -22.40 -45.67 6.15
CA GLU A 7 -22.40 -44.81 4.95
C GLU A 7 -21.78 -43.45 5.32
N LYS A 8 -20.53 -43.23 4.90
CA LYS A 8 -19.93 -41.90 4.90
C LYS A 8 -20.61 -41.06 3.81
N LYS A 9 -21.70 -40.40 4.19
CA LYS A 9 -22.33 -39.35 3.40
C LYS A 9 -21.37 -38.16 3.34
N SER A 10 -20.56 -38.12 2.28
CA SER A 10 -19.72 -36.97 1.92
C SER A 10 -20.64 -35.77 1.74
N ILE A 11 -20.64 -34.88 2.72
CA ILE A 11 -21.32 -33.60 2.65
C ILE A 11 -20.56 -32.80 1.60
N ASN A 12 -21.10 -32.74 0.37
CA ASN A 12 -20.64 -31.82 -0.66
C ASN A 12 -20.93 -30.39 -0.17
N LEU A 13 -20.04 -29.86 0.67
CA LEU A 13 -19.90 -28.42 0.83
C LEU A 13 -19.45 -27.91 -0.53
N LYS A 14 -20.39 -27.32 -1.29
CA LYS A 14 -20.05 -26.46 -2.41
C LYS A 14 -19.08 -25.44 -1.85
N GLN A 15 -17.82 -25.60 -2.23
CA GLN A 15 -16.75 -24.68 -1.94
C GLN A 15 -17.15 -23.36 -2.58
N SER A 16 -17.75 -22.46 -1.78
CA SER A 16 -18.01 -21.10 -2.20
C SER A 16 -16.71 -20.56 -2.76
N ASP A 17 -16.76 -20.04 -3.99
CA ASP A 17 -15.61 -19.52 -4.72
C ASP A 17 -14.75 -18.65 -3.79
N SER A 18 -13.69 -19.26 -3.28
CA SER A 18 -12.64 -18.57 -2.56
C SER A 18 -12.06 -17.59 -3.56
N ASN A 19 -12.32 -16.29 -3.40
CA ASN A 19 -11.62 -15.23 -4.12
C ASN A 19 -10.12 -15.48 -4.01
N TYR A 20 -9.55 -16.15 -5.00
CA TYR A 20 -8.15 -16.53 -5.02
C TYR A 20 -7.38 -15.24 -5.29
N VAL A 21 -6.74 -14.68 -4.27
CA VAL A 21 -5.80 -13.57 -4.45
C VAL A 21 -4.67 -14.09 -5.33
N SER A 22 -4.50 -13.48 -6.48
CA SER A 22 -3.45 -13.84 -7.43
C SER A 22 -2.07 -13.46 -6.87
N GLY A 23 -1.04 -14.16 -7.34
CA GLY A 23 0.34 -13.84 -6.97
C GLY A 23 0.76 -12.42 -7.39
N GLU A 24 0.11 -11.85 -8.41
CA GLU A 24 0.33 -10.47 -8.87
C GLU A 24 -0.25 -9.45 -7.88
N GLU A 25 -1.48 -9.67 -7.40
CA GLU A 25 -2.11 -8.82 -6.37
C GLU A 25 -1.30 -8.81 -5.07
N LEU A 26 -0.75 -9.96 -4.66
CA LEU A 26 0.13 -10.03 -3.48
C LEU A 26 1.42 -9.23 -3.67
N ARG A 27 2.01 -9.27 -4.88
CA ARG A 27 3.21 -8.48 -5.20
C ARG A 27 2.91 -6.99 -5.23
N GLN A 28 1.79 -6.59 -5.83
CA GLN A 28 1.36 -5.19 -5.86
C GLN A 28 1.15 -4.66 -4.43
N PHE A 29 0.42 -5.41 -3.60
CA PHE A 29 0.21 -5.06 -2.19
C PHE A 29 1.54 -4.92 -1.43
N ALA A 30 2.49 -5.82 -1.65
CA ALA A 30 3.81 -5.72 -1.02
C ALA A 30 4.57 -4.46 -1.45
N LEU A 31 4.52 -4.11 -2.74
CA LEU A 31 5.17 -2.92 -3.29
C LEU A 31 4.52 -1.63 -2.76
N ASP A 32 3.20 -1.56 -2.73
CA ASP A 32 2.46 -0.42 -2.18
C ASP A 32 2.83 -0.17 -0.70
N ASN A 33 2.98 -1.24 0.08
CA ASN A 33 3.43 -1.13 1.47
C ASN A 33 4.88 -0.62 1.59
N GLN A 34 5.77 -0.98 0.67
CA GLN A 34 7.13 -0.43 0.65
C GLN A 34 7.12 1.06 0.27
N LEU A 35 6.29 1.46 -0.69
CA LEU A 35 6.11 2.86 -1.07
C LEU A 35 5.58 3.69 0.09
N ILE A 36 4.61 3.19 0.86
CA ILE A 36 4.11 3.90 2.05
C ILE A 36 5.21 4.06 3.11
N LYS A 37 6.08 3.06 3.31
CA LYS A 37 7.21 3.18 4.24
C LYS A 37 8.21 4.25 3.80
N LEU A 38 8.53 4.29 2.51
CA LEU A 38 9.36 5.34 1.93
C LEU A 38 8.69 6.73 2.11
N GLY A 39 7.40 6.82 1.76
CA GLY A 39 6.61 8.04 1.91
C GLY A 39 6.56 8.53 3.35
N LEU A 40 6.46 7.64 4.35
CA LEU A 40 6.46 8.01 5.77
C LEU A 40 7.77 8.68 6.21
N LEU A 41 8.92 8.17 5.77
CA LEU A 41 10.21 8.77 6.07
C LEU A 41 10.31 10.18 5.49
N LEU A 42 9.89 10.34 4.23
CA LEU A 42 9.89 11.63 3.54
C LEU A 42 8.90 12.61 4.16
N ALA A 43 7.70 12.15 4.52
CA ALA A 43 6.68 12.96 5.17
C ALA A 43 7.12 13.43 6.56
N GLN A 44 7.77 12.56 7.36
CA GLN A 44 8.35 12.97 8.64
C GLN A 44 9.44 14.02 8.44
N THR A 45 10.32 13.81 7.46
CA THR A 45 11.37 14.78 7.11
C THR A 45 10.76 16.12 6.70
N TRP A 46 9.69 16.10 5.91
CA TRP A 46 8.96 17.31 5.55
C TRP A 46 8.37 17.99 6.79
N ARG A 47 7.70 17.25 7.66
CA ARG A 47 7.11 17.77 8.91
C ARG A 47 8.15 18.42 9.82
N ASP A 48 9.30 17.79 9.98
CA ASP A 48 10.40 18.31 10.80
C ASP A 48 10.95 19.63 10.25
N ASN A 49 10.91 19.83 8.93
CA ASN A 49 11.30 21.07 8.25
C ASN A 49 10.19 22.14 8.17
N HIS A 50 8.95 21.78 8.51
CA HIS A 50 7.78 22.67 8.50
C HIS A 50 7.11 22.66 9.88
N PRO A 51 7.76 23.26 10.90
CA PRO A 51 7.27 23.22 12.29
C PRO A 51 5.90 23.89 12.44
N ASP A 52 5.59 24.87 11.60
CA ASP A 52 4.34 25.64 11.64
C ASP A 52 3.16 24.91 10.97
N ALA A 53 3.41 23.80 10.26
CA ALA A 53 2.34 23.02 9.62
C ALA A 53 1.31 22.54 10.65
N GLN A 54 0.03 22.67 10.31
CA GLN A 54 -1.06 22.43 11.24
C GLN A 54 -1.71 21.06 11.01
N PRO A 55 -1.97 20.29 12.08
CA PRO A 55 -2.79 19.09 11.98
C PRO A 55 -4.17 19.37 11.39
N GLY A 56 -4.57 18.60 10.39
CA GLY A 56 -5.87 18.72 9.72
C GLY A 56 -6.00 19.91 8.75
N SER A 57 -4.93 20.67 8.51
CA SER A 57 -4.88 21.69 7.46
C SER A 57 -4.81 21.04 6.08
N GLU A 58 -5.78 21.34 5.22
CA GLU A 58 -5.82 20.83 3.84
C GLU A 58 -4.64 21.37 3.03
N THR A 59 -4.28 22.64 3.21
CA THR A 59 -3.12 23.26 2.54
C THR A 59 -1.81 22.59 2.92
N ASP A 60 -1.55 22.38 4.22
CA ASP A 60 -0.31 21.73 4.67
C ASP A 60 -0.24 20.27 4.21
N LEU A 61 -1.41 19.60 4.16
CA LEU A 61 -1.50 18.24 3.64
C LEU A 61 -1.18 18.17 2.14
N ASP A 62 -1.70 19.10 1.35
CA ASP A 62 -1.45 19.18 -0.09
C ASP A 62 0.03 19.50 -0.38
N GLU A 63 0.62 20.44 0.35
CA GLU A 63 2.04 20.80 0.22
C GLU A 63 2.95 19.63 0.60
N CYS A 64 2.68 18.95 1.72
CA CYS A 64 3.40 17.74 2.10
C CYS A 64 3.26 16.66 1.03
N THR A 65 2.04 16.40 0.56
CA THR A 65 1.76 15.33 -0.41
C THR A 65 2.50 15.58 -1.70
N LEU A 66 2.50 16.82 -2.20
CA LEU A 66 3.21 17.20 -3.41
C LEU A 66 4.73 17.03 -3.24
N ALA A 67 5.30 17.56 -2.16
CA ALA A 67 6.75 17.46 -1.90
C ALA A 67 7.22 16.00 -1.80
N VAL A 68 6.50 15.18 -1.03
CA VAL A 68 6.84 13.76 -0.88
C VAL A 68 6.67 13.00 -2.19
N ALA A 69 5.63 13.29 -2.97
CA ALA A 69 5.42 12.65 -4.27
C ALA A 69 6.55 12.97 -5.28
N ILE A 70 7.07 14.21 -5.26
CA ILE A 70 8.22 14.61 -6.09
C ILE A 70 9.46 13.80 -5.70
N GLU A 71 9.80 13.75 -4.41
CA GLU A 71 10.96 13.00 -3.91
C GLU A 71 10.85 11.51 -4.23
N MET A 72 9.66 10.93 -4.07
CA MET A 72 9.40 9.55 -4.46
C MET A 72 9.59 9.35 -5.96
N THR A 73 9.16 10.31 -6.79
CA THR A 73 9.35 10.25 -8.25
C THR A 73 10.83 10.26 -8.62
N ILE A 74 11.62 11.17 -8.03
CA ILE A 74 13.08 11.24 -8.24
C ILE A 74 13.75 9.91 -7.83
N ALA A 75 13.38 9.37 -6.67
CA ALA A 75 13.88 8.08 -6.21
C ALA A 75 13.47 6.94 -7.16
N GLY A 76 12.23 6.97 -7.67
CA GLY A 76 11.71 5.99 -8.62
C GLY A 76 12.45 6.00 -9.96
N GLU A 77 12.74 7.19 -10.49
CA GLU A 77 13.55 7.36 -11.71
C GLU A 77 14.99 6.86 -11.52
N ALA A 78 15.59 7.15 -10.36
CA ALA A 78 16.95 6.72 -10.05
C ALA A 78 17.10 5.20 -9.86
N VAL A 79 16.13 4.56 -9.21
CA VAL A 79 16.14 3.10 -8.97
C VAL A 79 15.69 2.32 -10.22
N GLY A 80 14.70 2.84 -10.94
CA GLY A 80 14.06 2.14 -12.05
C GLY A 80 13.30 0.88 -11.63
N GLY A 81 13.17 -0.07 -12.58
CA GLY A 81 12.55 -1.37 -12.34
C GLY A 81 11.06 -1.30 -11.96
N PRO A 82 10.52 -2.36 -11.32
CA PRO A 82 9.10 -2.42 -10.95
C PRO A 82 8.65 -1.31 -10.00
N MET A 83 9.53 -0.91 -9.07
CA MET A 83 9.29 0.19 -8.13
C MET A 83 9.16 1.53 -8.86
N GLY A 84 10.13 1.87 -9.72
CA GLY A 84 10.09 3.09 -10.54
C GLY A 84 8.86 3.13 -11.44
N ALA A 85 8.53 2.01 -12.10
CA ALA A 85 7.35 1.91 -12.95
C ALA A 85 6.02 2.15 -12.20
N LEU A 86 5.92 1.71 -10.94
CA LEU A 86 4.74 1.97 -10.11
C LEU A 86 4.64 3.45 -9.71
N ILE A 87 5.76 4.05 -9.33
CA ILE A 87 5.81 5.48 -8.99
C ILE A 87 5.40 6.33 -10.20
N SER A 88 5.94 6.04 -11.39
CA SER A 88 5.54 6.72 -12.64
C SER A 88 4.07 6.52 -13.01
N LYS A 89 3.43 5.44 -12.55
CA LYS A 89 1.98 5.21 -12.70
C LYS A 89 1.13 5.93 -11.64
N GLY A 90 1.74 6.72 -10.77
CA GLY A 90 1.05 7.50 -9.74
C GLY A 90 0.97 6.83 -8.37
N ALA A 91 1.54 5.63 -8.18
CA ALA A 91 1.54 4.97 -6.87
C ALA A 91 2.30 5.79 -5.80
N GLY A 92 3.28 6.60 -6.23
CA GLY A 92 4.00 7.52 -5.36
C GLY A 92 3.09 8.59 -4.74
N VAL A 93 2.11 9.12 -5.50
CA VAL A 93 1.17 10.14 -5.00
C VAL A 93 0.24 9.57 -3.93
N ASN A 94 -0.29 8.36 -4.15
CA ASN A 94 -1.14 7.70 -3.16
C ASN A 94 -0.36 7.39 -1.86
N ALA A 95 0.86 6.88 -1.99
CA ALA A 95 1.72 6.62 -0.85
C ALA A 95 2.08 7.90 -0.09
N ALA A 96 2.41 8.99 -0.81
CA ALA A 96 2.68 10.30 -0.25
C ALA A 96 1.47 10.84 0.54
N CYS A 97 0.27 10.80 -0.05
CA CYS A 97 -0.96 11.26 0.59
C CYS A 97 -1.23 10.49 1.90
N VAL A 98 -1.12 9.16 1.86
CA VAL A 98 -1.30 8.31 3.05
C VAL A 98 -0.24 8.59 4.11
N ALA A 99 1.00 8.87 3.71
CA ALA A 99 2.09 9.17 4.63
C ALA A 99 1.93 10.55 5.29
N CYS A 100 1.63 11.59 4.51
CA CYS A 100 1.44 12.95 5.01
C CYS A 100 0.27 13.04 6.00
N ARG A 101 -0.85 12.34 5.75
CA ARG A 101 -1.97 12.23 6.70
C ARG A 101 -1.63 11.57 8.04
N LYS A 102 -0.49 10.90 8.15
CA LYS A 102 -0.07 10.23 9.40
C LYS A 102 0.83 11.11 10.26
N VAL A 103 1.45 12.14 9.68
CA VAL A 103 2.43 13.01 10.36
C VAL A 103 1.92 14.43 10.58
N LEU A 104 0.85 14.80 9.87
CA LEU A 104 0.03 15.99 10.06
C LEU A 104 -1.29 15.59 10.69
#